data_AF-A0A7W6DIZ3-F1
#
_entry.id   AF-A0A7W6DIZ3-F1
#
_cell.length_a   1.000
_cell.length_b   1.000
_cell.length_c   1.000
_cell.angle_alpha   90.00
_cell.angle_beta   90.00
_cell.angle_gamma   90.00
#
_symmetry.space_group_name_H-M   'P 1'
#
loop_
_entity.id
_entity.type
_entity.pdbx_description
1 polymer ?
#
loop_
_entity_poly.entity_id
_entity_poly.type
_entity_poly.pdbx_seq_one_letter_code
_entity_poly.pdbx_strand_id
1 'polypeptide(L)'
;MACANAEISTPPVTVVPKDRAAAVGIDVYGRARAAGNPVPRFRGQETVQIRTWGNGEQGRTELTGVPCLIDSGTYAANFTTPANVIVPDDGPNSPALFVRCETETQSGSITVNVYNDTNQQRQQSAAGAGVLGAIIIGAVAAANTDNETDDFKYPALTVNLKKKKD
;
A
#
# COMPACT_ATOMS: atom_id res chain seq x y z
N MET A 1 -23.71 5.61 18.17
CA MET A 1 -23.81 5.30 16.73
C MET A 1 -22.41 4.94 16.26
N ALA A 2 -22.18 3.68 15.88
CA ALA A 2 -20.89 3.25 15.37
C ALA A 2 -20.74 3.80 13.94
N CYS A 3 -19.68 4.56 13.67
CA CYS A 3 -19.29 4.91 12.31
C CYS A 3 -18.86 3.62 11.62
N ALA A 4 -19.77 2.95 10.91
CA ALA A 4 -19.45 1.76 10.16
C ALA A 4 -18.79 2.17 8.84
N ASN A 5 -17.53 1.78 8.65
CA ASN A 5 -16.88 1.86 7.34
C ASN A 5 -17.70 1.06 6.30
N ALA A 6 -17.71 1.53 5.06
CA ALA A 6 -18.35 0.79 3.97
C ALA A 6 -17.68 -0.58 3.77
N GLU A 7 -18.50 -1.62 3.61
CA GLU A 7 -18.03 -2.98 3.32
C GLU A 7 -17.37 -3.04 1.93
N ILE A 8 -16.24 -3.75 1.84
CA ILE A 8 -15.59 -4.00 0.56
C ILE A 8 -16.22 -5.25 -0.04
N SER A 9 -17.26 -5.08 -0.85
CA SER A 9 -17.92 -6.20 -1.53
C SER A 9 -17.34 -6.50 -2.92
N THR A 10 -16.41 -5.66 -3.40
CA THR A 10 -15.78 -5.82 -4.71
C THR A 10 -14.70 -6.90 -4.67
N PRO A 11 -14.57 -7.73 -5.72
CA PRO A 11 -13.46 -8.66 -5.82
C PRO A 11 -12.13 -7.90 -5.84
N PRO A 12 -11.03 -8.47 -5.31
CA PRO A 12 -9.74 -7.83 -5.36
C PRO A 12 -9.31 -7.48 -6.80
N VAL A 13 -8.75 -6.30 -6.99
CA VAL A 13 -8.27 -5.81 -8.28
C VAL A 13 -6.77 -6.02 -8.36
N THR A 14 -6.30 -6.84 -9.30
CA THR A 14 -4.86 -7.03 -9.52
C THR A 14 -4.29 -5.95 -10.43
N VAL A 15 -3.14 -5.38 -10.06
CA VAL A 15 -2.44 -4.43 -10.93
C VAL A 15 -1.89 -5.11 -12.18
N VAL A 16 -1.71 -4.29 -13.21
CA VAL A 16 -1.18 -4.71 -14.50
C VAL A 16 0.20 -4.08 -14.69
N PRO A 17 1.26 -4.87 -14.94
CA PRO A 17 2.55 -4.35 -15.37
C PRO A 17 2.42 -3.46 -16.61
N LYS A 18 3.10 -2.31 -16.61
CA LYS A 18 3.13 -1.41 -17.76
C LYS A 18 3.96 -2.00 -18.90
N ASP A 19 5.06 -2.69 -18.58
CA ASP A 19 5.81 -3.52 -19.52
C ASP A 19 5.45 -4.99 -19.33
N ARG A 20 4.43 -5.45 -20.04
CA ARG A 20 3.99 -6.85 -20.01
C ARG A 20 4.98 -7.80 -20.67
N ALA A 21 5.86 -7.30 -21.54
CA ALA A 21 6.86 -8.11 -22.21
C ALA A 21 7.98 -8.47 -21.24
N ALA A 22 8.35 -7.56 -20.33
CA ALA A 22 9.35 -7.79 -19.29
C ALA A 22 8.83 -8.57 -18.06
N ALA A 23 7.51 -8.53 -17.81
CA ALA A 23 6.89 -9.15 -16.64
C ALA A 23 6.64 -10.66 -16.78
N VAL A 24 6.49 -11.33 -15.62
CA VAL A 24 5.94 -12.69 -15.50
C VAL A 24 4.78 -12.65 -14.50
N GLY A 25 3.54 -12.68 -15.01
CA GLY A 25 2.37 -12.40 -14.17
C GLY A 25 2.39 -10.96 -13.67
N ILE A 26 2.37 -10.77 -12.34
CA ILE A 26 2.44 -9.45 -11.70
C ILE A 26 3.88 -9.00 -11.39
N ASP A 27 4.84 -9.93 -11.42
CA ASP A 27 6.26 -9.66 -11.18
C ASP A 27 6.86 -8.88 -12.36
N VAL A 28 7.01 -7.57 -12.16
CA VAL A 28 7.47 -6.63 -13.20
C VAL A 28 8.93 -6.88 -13.61
N TYR A 29 9.70 -7.59 -12.80
CA TYR A 29 11.10 -7.91 -13.06
C TYR A 29 11.33 -9.37 -13.43
N GLY A 30 10.26 -10.17 -13.58
CA GLY A 30 10.37 -11.62 -13.68
C GLY A 30 11.30 -12.12 -14.79
N ARG A 31 11.24 -11.54 -15.99
CA ARG A 31 12.13 -11.96 -17.09
C ARG A 31 13.55 -11.44 -16.93
N ALA A 32 13.71 -10.21 -16.44
CA ALA A 32 15.03 -9.68 -16.16
C ALA A 32 15.75 -10.53 -15.10
N ARG A 33 15.03 -10.97 -14.06
CA ARG A 33 15.56 -11.87 -13.03
C ARG A 33 15.92 -13.24 -13.59
N ALA A 34 15.06 -13.81 -14.45
CA ALA A 34 15.34 -15.08 -15.12
C ALA A 34 16.57 -15.02 -16.04
N ALA A 35 16.89 -13.84 -16.59
CA ALA A 35 18.09 -13.59 -17.39
C ALA A 35 19.36 -13.35 -16.54
N GLY A 36 19.26 -13.38 -15.21
CA GLY A 36 20.40 -13.16 -14.30
C GLY A 36 20.73 -11.70 -14.04
N ASN A 37 19.85 -10.75 -14.42
CA ASN A 37 20.07 -9.34 -14.13
C ASN A 37 19.91 -9.07 -12.62
N PRO A 38 20.70 -8.15 -12.04
CA PRO A 38 20.56 -7.74 -10.65
C PRO A 38 19.34 -6.82 -10.47
N VAL A 39 18.17 -7.42 -10.32
CA VAL A 39 16.88 -6.73 -10.14
C VAL A 39 16.27 -7.07 -8.78
N PRO A 40 15.32 -6.25 -8.27
CA PRO A 40 14.61 -6.56 -7.04
C PRO A 40 14.05 -7.99 -7.01
N ARG A 41 14.12 -8.60 -5.84
CA ARG A 41 13.56 -9.94 -5.59
C ARG A 41 12.05 -9.82 -5.40
N PHE A 42 11.31 -10.59 -6.19
CA PHE A 42 9.88 -10.80 -5.98
C PHE A 42 9.67 -11.70 -4.77
N ARG A 43 8.96 -11.20 -3.76
CA ARG A 43 8.65 -11.88 -2.50
C ARG A 43 7.21 -12.39 -2.45
N GLY A 44 6.36 -11.89 -3.34
CA GLY A 44 4.98 -12.33 -3.46
C GLY A 44 4.06 -11.18 -3.85
N GLN A 45 2.86 -11.19 -3.27
CA GLN A 45 1.84 -10.19 -3.54
C GLN A 45 1.33 -9.64 -2.23
N GLU A 46 1.02 -8.35 -2.22
CA GLU A 46 0.42 -7.67 -1.08
C GLU A 46 -0.96 -7.13 -1.45
N THR A 47 -1.89 -7.14 -0.49
CA THR A 47 -3.23 -6.56 -0.67
C THR A 47 -3.31 -5.19 -0.01
N VAL A 48 -3.45 -4.15 -0.82
CA VAL A 48 -3.59 -2.77 -0.37
C VAL A 48 -5.08 -2.41 -0.29
N GLN A 49 -5.56 -2.12 0.92
CA GLN A 49 -6.91 -1.59 1.09
C GLN A 49 -6.93 -0.09 0.78
N ILE A 50 -7.85 0.35 -0.08
CA ILE A 50 -7.98 1.74 -0.49
C ILE A 50 -9.41 2.22 -0.28
N ARG A 51 -9.55 3.36 0.43
CA ARG A 51 -10.81 4.02 0.76
C ARG A 51 -10.77 5.49 0.37
N THR A 52 -11.95 6.08 0.16
CA THR A 52 -12.10 7.49 -0.21
C THR A 52 -12.99 8.22 0.77
N TRP A 53 -12.55 9.40 1.20
CA TRP A 53 -13.34 10.29 2.04
C TRP A 53 -13.51 11.63 1.35
N GLY A 54 -14.72 12.20 1.40
CA GLY A 54 -15.00 13.48 0.76
C GLY A 54 -16.26 14.11 1.33
N ASN A 55 -16.78 15.13 0.66
CA ASN A 55 -18.03 15.77 1.04
C ASN A 55 -19.20 14.96 0.46
N GLY A 56 -20.05 14.45 1.32
CA GLY A 56 -21.39 13.94 0.99
C GLY A 56 -22.47 14.94 1.36
N GLU A 57 -23.74 14.53 1.26
CA GLU A 57 -24.90 15.40 1.52
C GLU A 57 -24.93 15.96 2.96
N GLN A 58 -24.51 15.15 3.94
CA GLN A 58 -24.56 15.49 5.37
C GLN A 58 -23.20 15.92 5.94
N GLY A 59 -22.24 16.27 5.08
CA GLY A 59 -20.88 16.64 5.48
C GLY A 59 -19.83 15.61 5.08
N ARG A 60 -18.71 15.56 5.80
CA ARG A 60 -17.59 14.69 5.44
C ARG A 60 -17.92 13.22 5.76
N THR A 61 -17.84 12.37 4.75
CA THR A 61 -18.18 10.95 4.85
C THR A 61 -17.29 10.08 3.97
N GLU A 62 -17.26 8.78 4.21
CA GLU A 62 -16.68 7.81 3.29
C GLU A 62 -17.57 7.75 2.03
N LEU A 63 -16.92 7.81 0.87
CA LEU A 63 -17.58 7.75 -0.44
C LEU A 63 -17.37 6.36 -1.04
N THR A 64 -18.42 5.80 -1.62
CA THR A 64 -18.40 4.53 -2.36
C THR A 64 -18.56 4.79 -3.86
N GLY A 65 -18.09 3.85 -4.68
CA GLY A 65 -18.17 3.94 -6.13
C GLY A 65 -17.27 5.01 -6.76
N VAL A 66 -16.29 5.56 -6.04
CA VAL A 66 -15.42 6.61 -6.58
C VAL A 66 -14.37 5.98 -7.50
N PRO A 67 -14.31 6.39 -8.79
CA PRO A 67 -13.26 5.94 -9.71
C PRO A 67 -11.87 6.39 -9.25
N CYS A 68 -10.93 5.45 -9.27
CA CYS A 68 -9.55 5.66 -8.89
C CYS A 68 -8.57 4.98 -9.86
N LEU A 69 -7.40 5.59 -9.99
CA LEU A 69 -6.21 5.04 -10.62
C LEU A 69 -5.14 4.84 -9.55
N ILE A 70 -4.46 3.70 -9.59
CA ILE A 70 -3.19 3.49 -8.92
C ILE A 70 -2.07 3.36 -9.95
N ASP A 71 -0.94 3.99 -9.67
CA ASP A 71 0.24 4.00 -10.52
C ASP A 71 1.51 3.95 -9.65
N SER A 72 2.42 3.01 -9.94
CA SER A 72 3.71 2.89 -9.26
C SER A 72 4.92 3.30 -10.11
N GLY A 73 4.68 3.75 -11.33
CA GLY A 73 5.67 3.90 -12.38
C GLY A 73 5.90 2.63 -13.20
N THR A 74 5.76 1.43 -12.61
CA THR A 74 6.02 0.14 -13.27
C THR A 74 4.75 -0.71 -13.48
N TYR A 75 3.71 -0.47 -12.70
CA TYR A 75 2.39 -1.11 -12.83
C TYR A 75 1.27 -0.11 -12.53
N ALA A 76 0.05 -0.43 -12.97
CA ALA A 76 -1.12 0.39 -12.73
C ALA A 76 -2.43 -0.42 -12.69
N ALA A 77 -3.48 0.15 -12.11
CA ALA A 77 -4.84 -0.38 -12.18
C ALA A 77 -5.88 0.74 -12.10
N ASN A 78 -7.06 0.49 -12.67
CA ASN A 78 -8.26 1.27 -12.44
C ASN A 78 -9.22 0.46 -11.56
N PHE A 79 -9.86 1.12 -10.60
CA PHE A 79 -10.78 0.50 -9.67
C PHE A 79 -11.78 1.53 -9.11
N THR A 80 -12.78 1.06 -8.38
CA THR A 80 -13.73 1.91 -7.66
C THR A 80 -13.65 1.64 -6.16
N THR A 81 -13.52 2.68 -5.34
CA THR A 81 -13.40 2.52 -3.88
C THR A 81 -14.75 2.30 -3.18
N PRO A 82 -14.77 1.64 -2.01
CA PRO A 82 -13.61 1.02 -1.35
C PRO A 82 -13.18 -0.27 -2.06
N ALA A 83 -11.88 -0.54 -2.11
CA ALA A 83 -11.33 -1.66 -2.88
C ALA A 83 -10.11 -2.29 -2.19
N ASN A 84 -9.91 -3.58 -2.46
CA ASN A 84 -8.66 -4.28 -2.20
C ASN A 84 -7.88 -4.40 -3.51
N VAL A 85 -6.66 -3.88 -3.55
CA VAL A 85 -5.80 -3.90 -4.74
C VAL A 85 -4.59 -4.78 -4.48
N ILE A 86 -4.37 -5.78 -5.33
CA ILE A 86 -3.24 -6.70 -5.25
C ILE A 86 -2.06 -6.11 -6.01
N VAL A 87 -0.93 -5.93 -5.34
CA VAL A 87 0.33 -5.36 -5.87
C VAL A 87 1.51 -6.33 -5.67
N PRO A 88 2.59 -6.24 -6.47
CA PRO A 88 3.84 -6.97 -6.21
C PRO A 88 4.46 -6.55 -4.89
N ASP A 89 5.00 -7.52 -4.16
CA ASP A 89 5.91 -7.28 -3.05
C ASP A 89 7.36 -7.55 -3.52
N ASP A 90 8.14 -6.47 -3.65
CA ASP A 90 9.59 -6.48 -3.92
C ASP A 90 10.40 -6.11 -2.65
N GLY A 91 9.79 -6.24 -1.47
CA GLY A 91 10.37 -5.91 -0.17
C GLY A 91 10.70 -4.42 -0.03
N PRO A 92 11.92 -4.05 0.40
CA PRO A 92 12.33 -2.64 0.53
C PRO A 92 12.38 -1.89 -0.81
N ASN A 93 12.41 -2.62 -1.93
CA ASN A 93 12.48 -2.06 -3.27
C ASN A 93 11.10 -1.91 -3.93
N SER A 94 10.03 -2.24 -3.21
CA SER A 94 8.66 -2.03 -3.67
C SER A 94 8.44 -0.55 -4.00
N PRO A 95 7.97 -0.21 -5.21
CA PRO A 95 7.86 1.18 -5.66
C PRO A 95 6.82 1.97 -4.86
N ALA A 96 6.93 3.29 -4.83
CA ALA A 96 5.88 4.13 -4.24
C ALA A 96 4.56 3.96 -5.01
N LEU A 97 3.43 3.91 -4.31
CA LEU A 97 2.10 3.89 -4.92
C LEU A 97 1.54 5.30 -4.96
N PHE A 98 1.32 5.84 -6.16
CA PHE A 98 0.50 7.03 -6.37
C PHE A 98 -0.93 6.60 -6.63
N VAL A 99 -1.87 7.04 -5.79
CA VAL A 99 -3.29 6.80 -5.96
C VAL A 99 -3.99 8.13 -6.19
N ARG A 100 -4.77 8.22 -7.26
CA ARG A 100 -5.64 9.36 -7.55
C ARG A 100 -7.07 8.88 -7.68
N CYS A 101 -7.97 9.57 -7.00
CA CYS A 101 -9.40 9.31 -7.05
C CYS A 101 -10.13 10.60 -7.39
N GLU A 102 -11.16 10.51 -8.23
CA GLU A 102 -11.96 11.66 -8.60
C GLU A 102 -13.41 11.31 -8.91
N THR A 103 -14.29 12.23 -8.53
CA THR A 103 -15.67 12.30 -8.99
C THR A 103 -15.80 13.45 -9.98
N GLU A 104 -17.01 13.78 -10.41
CA GLU A 104 -17.26 14.99 -11.23
C GLU A 104 -16.77 16.26 -10.52
N THR A 105 -17.08 16.41 -9.22
CA THR A 105 -16.91 17.65 -8.46
C THR A 105 -15.76 17.62 -7.44
N GLN A 106 -15.18 16.47 -7.15
CA GLN A 106 -14.14 16.31 -6.13
C GLN A 106 -12.97 15.48 -6.65
N SER A 107 -11.76 15.77 -6.17
CA SER A 107 -10.56 15.00 -6.50
C SER A 107 -9.59 14.97 -5.33
N GLY A 108 -8.79 13.91 -5.25
CA GLY A 108 -7.70 13.77 -4.29
C GLY A 108 -6.65 12.79 -4.78
N SER A 109 -5.45 12.93 -4.24
CA SER A 109 -4.37 11.98 -4.49
C SER A 109 -3.50 11.81 -3.26
N ILE A 110 -2.84 10.66 -3.17
CA ILE A 110 -1.86 10.34 -2.14
C ILE A 110 -0.72 9.54 -2.78
N THR A 111 0.50 9.72 -2.26
CA THR A 111 1.63 8.86 -2.54
C THR A 111 2.03 8.16 -1.26
N VAL A 112 2.22 6.84 -1.30
CA VAL A 112 2.71 6.07 -0.17
C VAL A 112 3.91 5.21 -0.53
N ASN A 113 4.79 5.02 0.44
CA ASN A 113 5.89 4.08 0.35
C ASN A 113 5.58 2.85 1.19
N VAL A 114 6.31 1.76 0.94
CA VAL A 114 6.34 0.64 1.86
C VAL A 114 6.99 1.01 3.18
N TYR A 115 6.62 0.30 4.24
CA TYR A 115 7.27 0.35 5.54
C TYR A 115 7.68 -1.06 5.98
N ASN A 116 8.71 -1.15 6.82
CA ASN A 116 9.17 -2.41 7.40
C ASN A 116 8.25 -2.78 8.58
N ASP A 117 7.31 -3.70 8.35
CA ASP A 117 6.30 -4.12 9.31
C ASP A 117 6.91 -4.93 10.45
N THR A 118 7.92 -5.75 10.15
CA THR A 118 8.67 -6.50 11.15
C THR A 118 9.30 -5.57 12.20
N ASN A 119 9.94 -4.50 11.75
CA ASN A 119 10.52 -3.50 12.66
C ASN A 119 9.47 -2.72 13.44
N GLN A 120 8.34 -2.36 12.80
CA GLN A 120 7.25 -1.68 13.50
C GLN A 120 6.65 -2.56 14.61
N GLN A 121 6.41 -3.85 14.35
CA GLN A 121 5.92 -4.79 15.35
C GLN A 121 6.90 -4.95 16.50
N ARG A 122 8.20 -5.10 16.23
CA ARG A 122 9.24 -5.18 17.27
C ARG A 122 9.26 -3.95 18.18
N GLN A 123 9.13 -2.75 17.62
CA GLN A 123 9.08 -1.51 18.41
C GLN A 123 7.84 -1.45 19.31
N GLN A 124 6.67 -1.87 18.81
CA GLN A 124 5.45 -1.94 19.61
C GLN A 124 5.55 -2.98 20.74
N SER A 125 6.15 -4.14 20.47
CA SER A 125 6.39 -5.16 21.50
C SER A 125 7.39 -4.70 22.56
N ALA A 126 8.42 -3.94 22.19
CA ALA A 126 9.41 -3.39 23.14
C ALA A 126 8.81 -2.34 24.08
N ALA A 127 7.86 -1.52 23.61
CA ALA A 127 7.17 -0.53 24.44
C ALA A 127 6.24 -1.14 25.51
N GLY A 128 5.80 -2.39 25.32
CA GLY A 128 4.94 -3.13 26.27
C GLY A 128 5.70 -3.86 27.40
N ALA A 129 7.03 -3.96 27.31
CA ALA A 129 7.87 -4.60 28.33
C ALA A 129 8.39 -3.55 29.33
N GLY A 130 7.70 -3.42 30.46
CA GLY A 130 7.94 -2.38 31.47
C GLY A 130 9.38 -2.26 32.03
N VAL A 131 9.59 -1.15 32.75
CA VAL A 131 10.84 -0.57 33.29
C VAL A 131 11.85 -1.50 34.01
N LEU A 132 11.51 -2.76 34.29
CA LEU A 132 12.42 -3.70 34.95
C LEU A 132 13.20 -4.63 33.99
N GLY A 133 12.92 -4.58 32.68
CA GLY A 133 13.67 -5.33 31.65
C GLY A 133 14.43 -4.47 30.63
N ALA A 134 14.50 -3.15 30.85
CA ALA A 134 14.76 -2.16 29.79
C ALA A 134 16.24 -1.82 29.50
N ILE A 135 17.23 -2.54 30.05
CA ILE A 135 18.64 -2.09 29.95
C ILE A 135 19.42 -2.72 28.77
N ILE A 136 18.91 -3.77 28.10
CA ILE A 136 19.67 -4.45 27.03
C ILE A 136 19.02 -4.37 25.63
N ILE A 137 17.73 -4.08 25.51
CA ILE A 137 17.00 -4.33 24.24
C ILE A 137 17.19 -3.22 23.18
N GLY A 138 17.53 -1.99 23.59
CA GLY A 138 17.72 -0.86 22.66
C GLY A 138 18.83 -1.07 21.63
N ALA A 139 19.86 -1.87 21.96
CA ALA A 139 20.94 -2.23 21.03
C ALA A 139 20.56 -3.40 20.10
N VAL A 140 19.68 -4.31 20.53
CA VAL A 140 19.33 -5.53 19.78
C VAL A 140 18.27 -5.27 18.71
N ALA A 141 17.35 -4.32 18.95
CA ALA A 141 16.31 -3.97 17.98
C ALA A 141 16.87 -3.25 16.74
N ALA A 142 17.90 -2.42 16.90
CA ALA A 142 18.60 -1.78 15.79
C ALA A 142 19.56 -2.73 15.04
N ALA A 143 20.10 -3.74 15.72
CA ALA A 143 21.08 -4.68 15.16
C ALA A 143 20.47 -5.82 14.32
N ASN A 144 19.15 -6.01 14.33
CA ASN A 144 18.46 -7.12 13.65
C ASN A 144 17.54 -6.67 12.50
N THR A 145 17.71 -5.46 11.96
CA THR A 145 17.04 -5.11 10.69
C THR A 145 17.70 -5.94 9.59
N ASP A 146 17.00 -6.95 9.11
CA ASP A 146 17.45 -7.76 7.99
C ASP A 146 16.46 -7.55 6.85
N ASN A 147 16.81 -6.60 5.98
CA ASN A 147 15.99 -6.26 4.83
C ASN A 147 15.71 -7.45 3.91
N GLU A 148 16.51 -8.55 3.96
CA GLU A 148 16.27 -9.76 3.18
C GLU A 148 15.14 -10.63 3.75
N THR A 149 14.95 -10.63 5.07
CA THR A 149 13.94 -11.46 5.75
C THR A 149 12.77 -10.69 6.33
N ASP A 150 12.90 -9.36 6.48
CA ASP A 150 11.85 -8.52 7.02
C ASP A 150 10.69 -8.38 6.02
N ASP A 151 9.48 -8.31 6.57
CA ASP A 151 8.24 -8.10 5.84
C ASP A 151 8.02 -6.61 5.60
N PHE A 152 7.81 -6.23 4.34
CA PHE A 152 7.49 -4.87 3.94
C PHE A 152 6.05 -4.79 3.46
N LYS A 153 5.33 -3.76 3.90
CA LYS A 153 3.90 -3.61 3.61
C LYS A 153 3.56 -2.20 3.18
N TYR A 154 2.42 -2.05 2.52
CA TYR A 154 1.79 -0.76 2.33
C TYR A 154 0.75 -0.52 3.43
N PRO A 155 0.63 0.71 3.95
CA PRO A 155 -0.44 1.03 4.87
C PRO A 155 -1.79 0.99 4.14
N ALA A 156 -2.88 0.80 4.88
CA ALA A 156 -4.21 1.06 4.35
C ALA A 156 -4.32 2.53 3.91
N LEU A 157 -4.87 2.75 2.71
CA LEU A 157 -4.90 4.06 2.08
C LEU A 157 -6.25 4.74 2.24
N THR A 158 -6.20 6.01 2.63
CA THR A 158 -7.36 6.89 2.66
C THR A 158 -7.10 8.10 1.77
N VAL A 159 -7.78 8.17 0.63
CA VAL A 159 -7.71 9.31 -0.29
C VAL A 159 -8.75 10.35 0.13
N ASN A 160 -8.29 11.52 0.52
CA ASN A 160 -9.15 12.63 0.92
C ASN A 160 -9.46 13.51 -0.29
N LEU A 161 -10.69 13.45 -0.78
CA LEU A 161 -11.16 14.28 -1.88
C LEU A 161 -11.47 15.69 -1.39
N LYS A 162 -11.11 16.66 -2.23
CA LYS A 162 -11.44 18.08 -2.07
C LYS A 162 -12.21 18.54 -3.30
N LYS A 163 -13.02 19.60 -3.17
CA LYS A 163 -13.69 20.22 -4.32
C LYS A 163 -12.65 20.60 -5.37
N LYS A 164 -12.95 20.32 -6.64
CA LYS A 164 -12.13 20.80 -7.76
C LYS A 164 -12.23 22.33 -7.78
N LYS A 165 -11.13 22.98 -8.16
CA LYS A 165 -11.15 24.41 -8.48
C LYS A 165 -11.59 24.50 -9.94
N ASP A 166 -12.68 25.21 -10.18
CA ASP A 166 -13.15 25.57 -11.52
C ASP A 166 -12.13 26.48 -12.23
#